data_AF-A0A212PHW5-F1
#
_entry.id   AF-A0A212PHW5-F1
#
_cell.length_a   1.000
_cell.length_b   1.000
_cell.length_c   1.000
_cell.angle_alpha   90.00
_cell.angle_beta   90.00
_cell.angle_gamma   90.00
#
_symmetry.space_group_name_H-M   'P 1'
#
loop_
_entity.id
_entity.type
_entity.pdbx_description
1 polymer ?
#
loop_
_entity_poly.entity_id
_entity_poly.type
_entity_poly.pdbx_seq_one_letter_code
_entity_poly.pdbx_strand_id
1 'polypeptide(L)'
;MTRYINTDRIAAVQLTTPAENPLVTDDTRLMDIWFDGAAIRKQLFKKVKKTEQEQMAADLERKGFIRSGNLLIDPKAVLFAEMEHEIVGGLVTIGFQDNGKPVELKVDAKAFSELCERLGGKG
;
A
#
# COMPACT_ATOMS: atom_id res chain seq x y z
N MET A 1 -11.18 -10.74 18.94
CA MET A 1 -9.77 -10.34 19.04
C MET A 1 -9.63 -9.03 18.29
N THR A 2 -9.37 -7.95 19.00
CA THR A 2 -9.14 -6.63 18.39
C THR A 2 -7.64 -6.50 18.17
N ARG A 3 -7.19 -6.40 16.92
CA ARG A 3 -5.78 -6.09 16.62
C ARG A 3 -5.61 -4.58 16.67
N TYR A 4 -4.47 -4.13 17.18
CA TYR A 4 -4.06 -2.74 17.09
C TYR A 4 -2.91 -2.64 16.09
N ILE A 5 -3.07 -1.80 15.07
CA ILE A 5 -2.07 -1.55 14.03
C ILE A 5 -1.78 -0.05 14.05
N ASN A 6 -0.52 0.32 14.27
CA ASN A 6 -0.12 1.72 14.22
C ASN A 6 -0.08 2.19 12.77
N THR A 7 -1.14 2.87 12.34
CA THR A 7 -1.30 3.33 10.95
C THR A 7 -0.40 4.51 10.59
N ASP A 8 0.23 5.18 11.57
CA ASP A 8 1.22 6.24 11.31
C ASP A 8 2.58 5.69 10.88
N ARG A 9 2.77 4.37 11.00
CA ARG A 9 4.01 3.67 10.62
C ARG A 9 3.84 2.83 9.37
N ILE A 10 2.74 3.00 8.64
CA ILE A 10 2.47 2.25 7.42
C ILE A 10 3.06 3.02 6.25
N ALA A 11 3.85 2.35 5.42
CA ALA A 11 4.34 2.88 4.14
C ALA A 11 3.42 2.45 2.98
N ALA A 12 2.89 1.23 3.04
CA ALA A 12 1.91 0.73 2.08
C ALA A 12 1.07 -0.41 2.65
N VAL A 13 -0.11 -0.65 2.06
CA VAL A 13 -0.97 -1.80 2.36
C VAL A 13 -1.55 -2.37 1.08
N GLN A 14 -1.44 -3.68 0.89
CA GLN A 14 -2.16 -4.40 -0.14
C GLN A 14 -3.33 -5.18 0.47
N LEU A 15 -4.52 -4.88 -0.01
CA LEU A 15 -5.79 -5.42 0.45
C LEU A 15 -6.18 -6.60 -0.44
N THR A 16 -5.96 -7.84 -0.02
CA THR A 16 -6.42 -8.99 -0.82
C THR A 16 -7.92 -9.18 -0.58
N THR A 17 -8.70 -9.17 -1.66
CA THR A 17 -10.14 -9.44 -1.67
C THR A 17 -10.42 -10.76 -2.42
N PRO A 18 -11.68 -11.23 -2.44
CA PRO A 18 -12.05 -12.43 -3.19
C PRO A 18 -11.79 -12.31 -4.70
N ALA A 19 -11.78 -11.09 -5.26
CA ALA A 19 -11.50 -10.85 -6.67
C ALA A 19 -10.06 -11.23 -7.05
N GLU A 20 -9.11 -11.05 -6.15
CA GLU A 20 -7.70 -11.41 -6.35
C GLU A 20 -7.37 -12.82 -5.86
N ASN A 21 -8.10 -13.33 -4.86
CA ASN A 21 -7.88 -14.67 -4.33
C ASN A 21 -9.20 -15.34 -3.95
N PRO A 22 -9.65 -16.38 -4.66
CA PRO A 22 -10.93 -17.05 -4.38
C PRO A 22 -10.96 -17.78 -3.03
N LEU A 23 -9.80 -18.00 -2.39
CA LEU A 23 -9.72 -18.59 -1.05
C LEU A 23 -10.03 -17.57 0.06
N VAL A 24 -10.13 -16.29 -0.29
CA VAL A 24 -10.55 -15.20 0.60
C VAL A 24 -12.06 -15.04 0.52
N THR A 25 -12.73 -15.06 1.66
CA THR A 25 -14.18 -14.80 1.79
C THR A 25 -14.41 -13.59 2.70
N ASP A 26 -15.67 -13.18 2.87
CA ASP A 26 -16.04 -12.05 3.75
C ASP A 26 -15.59 -12.24 5.21
N ASP A 27 -15.43 -13.49 5.64
CA ASP A 27 -14.90 -13.86 6.95
C ASP A 27 -13.37 -14.02 6.98
N THR A 28 -12.70 -14.02 5.82
CA THR A 28 -11.27 -14.37 5.70
C THR A 28 -10.48 -13.45 4.75
N ARG A 29 -10.50 -12.13 4.95
CA ARG A 29 -9.61 -11.21 4.21
C ARG A 29 -8.14 -11.37 4.59
N LEU A 30 -7.27 -10.92 3.70
CA LEU A 30 -5.83 -10.80 3.94
C LEU A 30 -5.37 -9.35 3.70
N MET A 31 -4.35 -8.94 4.43
CA MET A 31 -3.65 -7.68 4.18
C MET A 31 -2.16 -7.89 4.28
N ASP A 32 -1.41 -7.44 3.28
CA ASP A 32 0.03 -7.29 3.39
C ASP A 32 0.32 -5.83 3.75
N ILE A 33 0.95 -5.60 4.89
CA ILE A 33 1.29 -4.25 5.38
C ILE A 33 2.80 -4.08 5.37
N TRP A 34 3.27 -3.02 4.75
CA TRP A 34 4.66 -2.58 4.83
C TRP A 34 4.77 -1.47 5.85
N PHE A 35 5.57 -1.70 6.89
CA PHE A 35 5.87 -0.71 7.93
C PHE A 35 7.15 0.05 7.62
N ASP A 36 7.13 1.35 7.89
CA ASP A 36 8.26 2.25 7.76
C ASP A 36 9.28 2.08 8.90
N GLY A 37 10.52 2.48 8.66
CA GLY A 37 11.62 2.34 9.61
C GLY A 37 12.98 2.38 8.93
N ALA A 38 14.04 2.06 9.67
CA ALA A 38 15.38 1.93 9.10
C ALA A 38 15.44 0.91 7.95
N ALA A 39 14.60 -0.12 8.03
CA ALA A 39 14.28 -1.01 6.94
C ALA A 39 12.77 -1.20 6.85
N ILE A 40 12.26 -1.32 5.63
CA ILE A 40 10.86 -1.64 5.36
C ILE A 40 10.60 -3.10 5.70
N ARG A 41 9.62 -3.32 6.58
CA ARG A 41 9.20 -4.67 7.00
C ARG A 41 7.78 -4.96 6.52
N LYS A 42 7.62 -6.06 5.77
CA LYS A 42 6.32 -6.57 5.35
C LYS A 42 5.77 -7.56 6.39
N GLN A 43 4.51 -7.40 6.76
CA GLN A 43 3.77 -8.34 7.61
C GLN A 43 2.46 -8.75 6.93
N LEU A 44 2.24 -10.07 6.82
CA LEU A 44 0.98 -10.64 6.36
C LEU A 44 0.00 -10.77 7.53
N PHE A 45 -1.17 -10.18 7.39
CA PHE A 45 -2.31 -10.32 8.29
C PHE A 45 -3.33 -11.26 7.66
N LYS A 46 -3.70 -12.32 8.41
CA LYS A 46 -4.67 -13.33 7.98
C LYS A 46 -5.96 -13.23 8.79
N LYS A 47 -7.08 -13.71 8.23
CA LYS A 47 -8.40 -13.74 8.89
C LYS A 47 -8.80 -12.33 9.35
N VAL A 48 -8.60 -11.35 8.48
CA VAL A 48 -9.07 -9.98 8.67
C VAL A 48 -10.55 -9.97 8.30
N LYS A 49 -11.39 -9.30 9.09
CA LYS A 49 -12.80 -9.15 8.70
C LYS A 49 -12.91 -8.13 7.56
N LYS A 50 -13.87 -8.29 6.65
CA LYS A 50 -14.17 -7.28 5.61
C LYS A 50 -14.26 -5.86 6.20
N THR A 51 -15.02 -5.68 7.28
CA THR A 51 -15.19 -4.38 7.94
C THR A 51 -13.90 -3.82 8.53
N GLU A 52 -12.99 -4.66 9.02
CA GLU A 52 -11.68 -4.24 9.53
C GLU A 52 -10.77 -3.77 8.39
N GLN A 53 -10.75 -4.50 7.28
CA GLN A 53 -10.00 -4.14 6.08
C GLN A 53 -10.51 -2.84 5.47
N GLU A 54 -11.83 -2.70 5.32
CA GLU A 54 -12.47 -1.50 4.76
C GLU A 54 -12.27 -0.27 5.66
N GLN A 55 -12.36 -0.43 6.98
CA GLN A 55 -12.09 0.66 7.92
C GLN A 55 -10.63 1.11 7.83
N MET A 56 -9.67 0.18 7.79
CA MET A 56 -8.25 0.52 7.60
C MET A 56 -8.04 1.26 6.29
N ALA A 57 -8.63 0.79 5.19
CA ALA A 57 -8.51 1.44 3.89
C ALA A 57 -9.01 2.89 3.95
N ALA A 58 -10.20 3.12 4.51
CA ALA A 58 -10.77 4.45 4.67
C ALA A 58 -9.93 5.35 5.60
N ASP A 59 -9.33 4.79 6.65
CA ASP A 59 -8.46 5.53 7.57
C ASP A 59 -7.18 6.00 6.86
N LEU A 60 -6.57 5.14 6.05
CA LEU A 60 -5.36 5.47 5.30
C LEU A 60 -5.63 6.50 4.19
N GLU A 61 -6.75 6.37 3.48
CA GLU A 61 -7.17 7.36 2.48
C GLU A 61 -7.40 8.74 3.12
N ARG A 62 -8.02 8.79 4.29
CA ARG A 62 -8.16 10.04 5.07
C ARG A 62 -6.81 10.62 5.51
N LYS A 63 -5.80 9.77 5.73
CA LYS A 63 -4.42 10.19 6.00
C LYS A 63 -3.66 10.63 4.75
N GLY A 64 -4.29 10.52 3.57
CA GLY A 64 -3.72 10.96 2.31
C GLY A 64 -2.98 9.88 1.53
N PHE A 65 -3.17 8.60 1.89
CA PHE A 65 -2.66 7.50 1.05
C PHE A 65 -3.34 7.53 -0.32
N ILE A 66 -2.58 7.15 -1.35
CA ILE A 66 -3.06 7.04 -2.72
C ILE A 66 -3.43 5.58 -2.98
N ARG A 67 -4.63 5.35 -3.54
CA ARG A 67 -5.11 4.03 -3.92
C ARG A 67 -4.73 3.70 -5.36
N SER A 68 -4.11 2.54 -5.55
CA SER A 68 -3.90 1.90 -6.85
C SER A 68 -4.47 0.49 -6.84
N GLY A 69 -5.62 0.27 -7.49
CA GLY A 69 -6.36 -0.99 -7.39
C GLY A 69 -6.61 -1.40 -5.93
N ASN A 70 -5.93 -2.46 -5.48
CA ASN A 70 -6.01 -2.98 -4.12
C ASN A 70 -4.85 -2.55 -3.20
N LEU A 71 -3.95 -1.72 -3.71
CA LEU A 71 -2.79 -1.19 -3.00
C LEU A 71 -3.08 0.24 -2.52
N LEU A 72 -2.67 0.57 -1.31
CA LEU A 72 -2.65 1.90 -0.73
C LEU A 72 -1.19 2.25 -0.40
N ILE A 73 -0.72 3.42 -0.82
CA ILE A 73 0.68 3.85 -0.62
C ILE A 73 0.68 5.22 0.05
N ASP A 74 1.55 5.41 1.04
CA ASP A 74 1.86 6.73 1.58
C ASP A 74 2.79 7.46 0.60
N PRO A 75 2.35 8.58 -0.02
CA PRO A 75 3.22 9.36 -0.90
C PRO A 75 4.51 9.82 -0.19
N LYS A 76 4.47 10.02 1.13
CA LYS A 76 5.64 10.45 1.91
C LYS A 76 6.70 9.36 2.09
N ALA A 77 6.32 8.10 1.91
CA ALA A 77 7.24 6.97 2.00
C ALA A 77 7.97 6.70 0.67
N VAL A 78 7.52 7.30 -0.44
CA VAL A 78 8.11 7.06 -1.76
C VAL A 78 9.47 7.75 -1.85
N LEU A 79 10.51 6.96 -2.12
CA LEU A 79 11.88 7.42 -2.36
C LEU A 79 12.10 7.79 -3.82
N PHE A 80 11.59 6.97 -4.73
CA PHE A 80 11.59 7.25 -6.16
C PHE A 80 10.42 6.53 -6.86
N ALA A 81 10.01 7.09 -7.99
CA ALA A 81 8.95 6.57 -8.83
C ALA A 81 9.41 6.62 -10.30
N GLU A 82 9.25 5.53 -11.03
CA GLU A 82 9.60 5.40 -12.44
C GLU A 82 8.38 4.93 -13.25
N MET A 83 8.06 5.61 -14.34
CA MET A 83 7.00 5.18 -15.25
C MET A 83 7.50 3.98 -16.06
N GLU A 84 6.83 2.83 -15.97
CA GLU A 84 7.17 1.67 -16.81
C GLU A 84 6.54 1.82 -18.22
N HIS A 85 5.25 2.18 -18.27
CA HIS A 85 4.52 2.40 -19.52
C HIS A 85 3.27 3.25 -19.26
N GLU A 86 2.99 4.27 -20.09
CA GLU A 86 1.92 5.25 -19.87
C GLU A 86 0.52 4.64 -19.64
N ILE A 87 0.25 3.48 -20.26
CA ILE A 87 -1.02 2.74 -20.13
C ILE A 87 -1.04 1.83 -18.89
N VAL A 88 0.11 1.28 -18.49
CA VAL A 88 0.20 0.26 -17.44
C VAL A 88 0.40 0.89 -16.07
N GLY A 89 1.17 1.98 -16.01
CA GLY A 89 1.58 2.67 -14.81
C GLY A 89 3.08 2.56 -14.56
N GLY A 90 3.47 2.54 -13.29
CA GLY A 90 4.86 2.67 -12.88
C GLY A 90 5.24 1.85 -11.67
N LEU A 91 6.54 1.89 -11.38
CA LEU A 91 7.17 1.25 -10.24
C LEU A 91 7.53 2.32 -9.21
N VAL A 92 7.18 2.08 -7.96
CA VAL A 92 7.51 2.97 -6.83
C VAL A 92 8.33 2.23 -5.79
N THR A 93 9.39 2.86 -5.32
CA THR A 93 10.21 2.32 -4.23
C THR A 93 9.91 3.06 -2.94
N ILE A 94 9.47 2.31 -1.93
CA ILE A 94 9.07 2.86 -0.62
C ILE A 94 10.13 2.68 0.47
N GLY A 95 11.32 2.18 0.10
CA GLY A 95 12.43 1.94 1.01
C GLY A 95 13.19 0.65 0.70
N PHE A 96 14.00 0.19 1.65
CA PHE A 96 14.86 -0.99 1.50
C PHE A 96 14.59 -2.00 2.62
N GLN A 97 14.71 -3.28 2.30
CA GLN A 97 14.66 -4.37 3.28
C GLN A 97 15.97 -4.45 4.09
N ASP A 98 15.98 -5.27 5.14
CA ASP A 98 17.18 -5.52 5.98
C ASP A 98 18.39 -6.04 5.17
N ASN A 99 18.15 -6.67 4.01
CA ASN A 99 19.19 -7.19 3.12
C ASN A 99 19.65 -6.19 2.04
N GLY A 100 19.20 -4.93 2.11
CA GLY A 100 19.53 -3.87 1.16
C GLY A 100 18.77 -3.92 -0.16
N LYS A 101 17.85 -4.87 -0.38
CA LYS A 101 17.01 -4.90 -1.59
C LYS A 101 15.89 -3.85 -1.50
N PRO A 102 15.59 -3.14 -2.60
CA PRO A 102 14.50 -2.18 -2.62
C PRO A 102 13.15 -2.90 -2.44
N VAL A 103 12.21 -2.20 -1.82
CA VAL A 103 10.80 -2.60 -1.77
C VAL A 103 10.07 -1.83 -2.85
N GLU A 104 9.88 -2.51 -3.97
CA GLU A 104 9.24 -1.98 -5.17
C GLU A 104 7.77 -2.42 -5.22
N LEU A 105 6.89 -1.48 -5.54
CA LEU A 105 5.45 -1.69 -5.69
C LEU A 105 5.02 -1.20 -7.07
N LYS A 106 4.16 -1.98 -7.74
CA LYS A 106 3.55 -1.54 -8.99
C LYS A 106 2.29 -0.72 -8.70
N VAL A 107 2.16 0.39 -9.40
CA VAL A 107 0.99 1.26 -9.36
C VAL A 107 0.44 1.47 -10.76
N ASP A 108 -0.87 1.60 -10.86
CA ASP A 108 -1.56 1.98 -12.09
C ASP A 108 -1.25 3.43 -12.50
N ALA A 109 -1.50 3.75 -13.76
CA ALA A 109 -1.17 5.05 -14.34
C ALA A 109 -1.85 6.24 -13.65
N LYS A 110 -3.07 6.04 -13.12
CA LYS A 110 -3.81 7.10 -12.41
C LYS A 110 -3.14 7.39 -11.07
N ALA A 111 -2.89 6.36 -10.28
CA ALA A 111 -2.22 6.48 -8.99
C ALA A 111 -0.79 7.02 -9.14
N PHE A 112 -0.08 6.59 -10.19
CA PHE A 112 1.25 7.12 -10.50
C PHE A 112 1.22 8.63 -10.77
N SER A 113 0.27 9.09 -11.59
CA SER A 113 0.13 10.51 -11.91
C SER A 113 -0.16 11.34 -10.64
N GLU A 114 -1.07 10.87 -9.79
CA GLU A 114 -1.37 11.52 -8.50
C GLU A 114 -0.15 11.53 -7.56
N LEU A 115 0.62 10.44 -7.50
CA LEU A 115 1.86 10.38 -6.71
C LEU A 115 2.88 11.42 -7.18
N CYS A 116 3.10 11.54 -8.49
CA CYS A 116 4.00 12.53 -9.07
C CYS A 116 3.57 13.97 -8.76
N GLU A 117 2.26 14.27 -8.81
CA GLU A 117 1.75 15.59 -8.45
C GLU A 117 2.03 15.94 -6.98
N ARG A 118 1.82 14.98 -6.06
CA ARG A 118 2.10 15.17 -4.63
C ARG A 118 3.58 15.29 -4.32
N LEU A 119 4.42 14.51 -4.99
CA LEU A 119 5.89 14.58 -4.83
C LEU A 119 6.47 15.88 -5.42
N GLY A 120 5.89 16.37 -6.51
CA GLY A 120 6.28 17.61 -7.18
C GLY A 120 5.87 18.89 -6.45
N GLY A 121 5.22 18.79 -5.29
CA GLY A 121 4.84 19.95 -4.46
C GLY A 121 3.71 20.81 -5.04
N LYS A 122 2.92 20.28 -5.98
CA LYS A 122 1.71 20.96 -6.48
C LYS A 122 0.49 20.46 -5.69
N GLY A 123 0.38 20.91 -4.44
CA GLY A 123 -0.77 20.71 -3.57
C GLY A 123 -1.23 22.03 -2.98
#